data_AF-A0A7X5VDR3-F1
#
_entry.id   AF-A0A7X5VDR3-F1
#
_cell.length_a   1.000
_cell.length_b   1.000
_cell.length_c   1.000
_cell.angle_alpha   90.00
_cell.angle_beta   90.00
_cell.angle_gamma   90.00
#
_symmetry.space_group_name_H-M   'P 1'
#
loop_
_entity.id
_entity.type
_entity.pdbx_description
1 polymer ?
#
loop_
_entity_poly.entity_id
_entity_poly.type
_entity_poly.pdbx_seq_one_letter_code
_entity_poly.pdbx_strand_id
1 'polypeptide(L)'
;MNGSAAEPMVELSRLDDAALCLLWRRSFLRLEAAQSAPERLAVVEQRQQYLDELQRRSPEGVAAWLAAGARASGNPLPYVGDEWRRPG
;
A
#
# COMPACT_ATOMS: atom_id res chain seq x y z
N MET A 1 -16.65 23.47 -4.67
CA MET A 1 -15.19 23.32 -4.48
C MET A 1 -14.88 21.86 -4.70
N ASN A 2 -14.26 21.56 -5.85
CA ASN A 2 -14.19 20.23 -6.46
C ASN A 2 -12.86 19.58 -6.08
N GLY A 3 -12.81 18.88 -4.95
CA GLY A 3 -11.65 18.06 -4.57
C GLY A 3 -11.78 16.70 -5.24
N SER A 4 -11.19 16.56 -6.42
CA SER A 4 -11.27 15.34 -7.22
C SER A 4 -10.47 14.22 -6.53
N ALA A 5 -11.08 13.05 -6.35
CA ALA A 5 -10.45 11.84 -5.79
C ALA A 5 -9.16 11.36 -6.52
N ALA A 6 -8.78 12.03 -7.62
CA ALA A 6 -7.54 11.81 -8.36
C ALA A 6 -6.28 12.42 -7.72
N GLU A 7 -6.42 13.46 -6.88
CA GLU A 7 -5.28 14.13 -6.21
C GLU A 7 -4.46 13.23 -5.27
N PRO A 8 -5.03 12.31 -4.45
CA PRO A 8 -4.21 11.39 -3.65
C PRO A 8 -3.39 10.42 -4.50
N MET A 9 -3.89 10.00 -5.66
CA MET A 9 -3.25 8.97 -6.49
C MET A 9 -1.96 9.47 -7.17
N VAL A 10 -1.93 10.74 -7.59
CA VAL A 10 -0.73 11.39 -8.15
C VAL A 10 0.38 11.50 -7.08
N GLU A 11 0.03 11.77 -5.83
CA GLU A 11 1.01 11.83 -4.73
C GLU A 11 1.61 10.46 -4.40
N LEU A 12 0.82 9.38 -4.46
CA LEU A 12 1.35 8.02 -4.23
C LEU A 12 2.37 7.61 -5.29
N SER A 13 2.13 7.98 -6.55
CA SER A 13 3.06 7.68 -7.65
C SER A 13 4.44 8.33 -7.51
N ARG A 14 4.57 9.37 -6.67
CA ARG A 14 5.86 10.05 -6.39
C ARG A 14 6.64 9.41 -5.25
N LEU A 15 5.99 8.61 -4.41
CA LEU A 15 6.66 7.91 -3.32
C LEU A 15 7.55 6.79 -3.88
N ASP A 16 8.68 6.53 -3.24
CA ASP A 16 9.44 5.31 -3.53
C ASP A 16 8.77 4.07 -2.91
N ASP A 17 9.21 2.89 -3.32
CA ASP A 17 8.61 1.62 -2.88
C ASP A 17 8.76 1.43 -1.35
N ALA A 18 9.85 1.93 -0.76
CA ALA A 18 10.11 1.84 0.67
C ALA A 18 9.14 2.71 1.49
N ALA A 19 8.87 3.94 1.04
CA ALA A 19 7.90 4.85 1.62
C ALA A 19 6.49 4.28 1.51
N LEU A 20 6.12 3.72 0.37
CA LEU A 20 4.81 3.08 0.18
C LEU A 20 4.64 1.86 1.10
N CYS A 21 5.65 1.00 1.20
CA CYS A 21 5.66 -0.14 2.13
C CYS A 21 5.60 0.29 3.61
N LEU A 22 6.23 1.42 3.96
CA LEU A 22 6.15 1.99 5.31
C LEU A 22 4.73 2.51 5.60
N LEU A 23 4.11 3.23 4.67
CA LEU A 23 2.73 3.72 4.81
C LEU A 23 1.73 2.57 4.91
N TRP A 24 1.91 1.51 4.12
CA TRP A 24 1.14 0.27 4.25
C TRP A 24 1.18 -0.29 5.68
N ARG A 25 2.37 -0.44 6.28
CA ARG A 25 2.50 -0.95 7.65
C ARG A 25 1.91 -0.01 8.69
N ARG A 26 2.14 1.30 8.56
CA ARG A 26 1.61 2.31 9.49
C ARG A 26 0.08 2.41 9.45
N SER A 27 -0.51 2.26 8.27
CA SER A 27 -1.97 2.28 8.13
C SER A 27 -2.65 1.13 8.86
N PHE A 28 -2.00 -0.02 9.04
CA PHE A 28 -2.53 -1.10 9.88
C PHE A 28 -2.65 -0.66 11.35
N LEU A 29 -1.63 0.01 11.90
CA LEU A 29 -1.70 0.54 13.27
C LEU A 29 -2.80 1.60 13.42
N ARG A 30 -3.01 2.43 12.38
CA ARG A 30 -4.12 3.40 12.37
C ARG A 30 -5.48 2.72 12.31
N LEU A 31 -5.60 1.59 11.60
CA LEU A 31 -6.83 0.81 11.52
C LEU A 31 -7.17 0.20 12.89
N GLU A 32 -6.17 -0.37 13.57
CA GLU A 32 -6.33 -0.93 14.92
C GLU A 32 -6.72 0.16 15.95
N ALA A 33 -6.17 1.37 15.79
CA ALA A 33 -6.48 2.49 16.67
C ALA A 33 -7.83 3.17 16.40
N ALA A 34 -8.46 2.94 15.24
CA ALA A 34 -9.69 3.61 14.84
C ALA A 34 -10.88 3.21 15.72
N GLN A 35 -11.53 4.21 16.32
CA GLN A 35 -12.59 4.02 17.32
C GLN A 35 -13.99 4.04 16.70
N SER A 36 -14.12 4.55 15.47
CA SER A 36 -15.40 4.65 14.78
C SER A 36 -15.39 3.96 13.41
N ALA A 37 -16.58 3.55 12.95
CA ALA A 37 -16.74 2.94 11.63
C ALA A 37 -16.30 3.86 10.47
N PRO A 38 -16.61 5.18 10.47
CA PRO A 38 -16.13 6.10 9.44
C PRO A 38 -14.59 6.21 9.41
N GLU A 39 -13.93 6.25 10.56
CA GLU A 39 -12.46 6.26 10.62
C GLU A 39 -11.86 4.97 10.06
N ARG A 40 -12.44 3.82 10.41
CA ARG A 40 -12.02 2.52 9.87
C ARG A 40 -12.16 2.47 8.36
N LEU A 41 -13.29 2.96 7.84
CA LEU A 41 -13.55 3.01 6.40
C LEU A 41 -12.50 3.86 5.67
N ALA A 42 -12.22 5.07 6.16
CA ALA A 42 -11.21 5.95 5.57
C ALA A 42 -9.81 5.31 5.54
N VAL A 43 -9.44 4.57 6.58
CA VAL A 43 -8.16 3.83 6.61
C VAL A 43 -8.16 2.65 5.63
N VAL A 44 -9.28 1.93 5.50
CA VAL A 44 -9.42 0.83 4.52
C VAL A 44 -9.33 1.35 3.08
N GLU A 45 -10.00 2.45 2.76
CA GLU A 45 -9.92 3.11 1.45
C GLU A 45 -8.49 3.55 1.13
N GLN A 46 -7.80 4.14 2.11
CA GLN A 46 -6.40 4.53 1.95
C GLN A 46 -5.49 3.32 1.71
N ARG A 47 -5.77 2.20 2.40
CA ARG A 47 -5.02 0.94 2.23
C ARG A 47 -5.24 0.31 0.87
N GLN A 48 -6.45 0.41 0.32
CA GLN A 48 -6.73 -0.02 -1.04
C GLN A 48 -5.87 0.75 -2.04
N GLN A 49 -5.78 2.08 -1.93
CA GLN A 49 -4.94 2.90 -2.81
C GLN A 49 -3.46 2.51 -2.76
N TYR A 50 -2.94 2.16 -1.57
CA TYR A 50 -1.56 1.69 -1.45
C TYR A 50 -1.35 0.34 -2.14
N LEU A 51 -2.31 -0.59 -2.02
CA LEU A 51 -2.24 -1.88 -2.71
C LEU A 51 -2.34 -1.71 -4.22
N ASP A 52 -3.23 -0.85 -4.70
CA ASP A 52 -3.40 -0.57 -6.13
C ASP A 52 -2.10 -0.02 -6.72
N GLU A 53 -1.43 0.90 -6.02
CA GLU A 53 -0.15 1.44 -6.45
C GLU A 53 0.98 0.40 -6.41
N LEU A 54 1.04 -0.45 -5.38
CA LEU A 54 2.01 -1.56 -5.32
C LEU A 54 1.78 -2.56 -6.45
N GLN A 55 0.53 -2.93 -6.72
CA GLN A 55 0.12 -3.82 -7.80
C GLN A 55 0.46 -3.22 -9.16
N ARG A 56 0.25 -1.91 -9.34
CA ARG A 56 0.59 -1.20 -10.59
C ARG A 56 2.10 -1.21 -10.86
N ARG A 57 2.93 -1.14 -9.81
CA ARG A 57 4.41 -1.11 -9.93
C ARG A 57 5.05 -2.48 -10.06
N SER A 58 4.55 -3.47 -9.33
CA SER A 58 5.08 -4.83 -9.31
C SER A 58 3.94 -5.86 -9.20
N PRO A 59 3.21 -6.14 -10.30
CA PRO A 59 2.10 -7.09 -10.29
C PRO A 59 2.52 -8.49 -9.82
N GLU A 60 3.66 -8.97 -10.32
CA GLU A 60 4.21 -10.29 -9.97
C GLU A 60 4.71 -10.32 -8.52
N GLY A 61 5.30 -9.23 -8.06
CA GLY A 61 5.77 -9.07 -6.68
C GLY A 61 4.65 -9.14 -5.67
N VAL A 62 3.56 -8.41 -5.91
CA VAL A 62 2.37 -8.47 -5.05
C VAL A 62 1.75 -9.86 -5.07
N ALA A 63 1.64 -10.51 -6.23
CA ALA A 63 1.15 -11.88 -6.32
C ALA A 63 2.01 -12.86 -5.50
N ALA A 64 3.34 -12.76 -5.60
CA ALA A 64 4.28 -13.58 -4.85
C ALA A 64 4.18 -13.32 -3.33
N TRP A 65 4.06 -12.05 -2.93
CA TRP A 65 3.88 -11.66 -1.54
C TRP A 65 2.59 -12.25 -0.95
N LEU A 66 1.47 -12.15 -1.67
CA LEU A 66 0.19 -12.72 -1.26
C LEU A 66 0.27 -14.25 -1.17
N ALA A 67 0.87 -14.92 -2.16
CA ALA A 67 1.06 -16.36 -2.18
C ALA A 67 1.96 -16.87 -1.03
N ALA A 68 2.92 -16.06 -0.58
CA ALA A 68 3.78 -16.35 0.57
C ALA A 68 3.07 -16.20 1.93
N GLY A 69 1.76 -15.90 1.97
CA GLY A 69 0.98 -15.76 3.20
C GLY A 69 1.06 -14.36 3.81
N ALA A 70 1.02 -13.32 2.96
CA ALA A 70 1.02 -11.92 3.37
C ALA A 70 0.04 -11.63 4.52
N ARG A 71 0.50 -10.86 5.49
CA ARG A 71 -0.33 -10.34 6.59
C ARG A 71 -0.67 -8.88 6.34
N ALA A 72 -1.83 -8.43 6.85
CA ALA A 72 -2.26 -7.04 6.75
C ALA A 72 -1.24 -6.02 7.34
N SER A 73 -0.44 -6.44 8.32
CA SER A 73 0.65 -5.66 8.94
C SER A 73 2.04 -5.95 8.35
N GLY A 74 2.16 -6.90 7.44
CA GLY A 74 3.42 -7.40 6.90
C GLY A 74 4.14 -6.36 6.02
N ASN A 75 5.45 -6.55 5.83
CA ASN A 75 6.27 -5.71 4.95
C ASN A 75 6.30 -6.28 3.52
N PRO A 76 5.73 -5.60 2.51
CA PRO A 76 5.79 -6.07 1.12
C PRO A 76 7.13 -5.80 0.44
N LEU A 77 7.99 -4.94 1.00
CA LEU A 77 9.23 -4.44 0.37
C LEU A 77 10.12 -5.53 -0.28
N PRO A 78 10.34 -6.72 0.34
CA PRO A 78 11.17 -7.77 -0.26
C PRO A 78 10.65 -8.29 -1.62
N TYR A 79 9.37 -8.10 -1.91
CA TYR A 79 8.71 -8.58 -3.13
C TYR A 79 8.39 -7.46 -4.11
N VAL A 80 8.49 -6.18 -3.72
CA VAL A 80 8.04 -5.06 -4.57
C VAL A 80 9.12 -4.00 -4.80
N GLY A 81 10.23 -4.06 -4.06
CA GLY A 81 11.36 -3.14 -4.23
C GLY A 81 12.13 -3.36 -5.54
N ASP A 82 13.04 -2.44 -5.85
CA ASP A 82 13.85 -2.46 -7.08
C ASP A 82 14.66 -3.77 -7.23
N GLU A 83 15.21 -4.27 -6.12
CA GLU A 83 15.94 -5.55 -6.05
C GLU A 83 15.11 -6.74 -6.54
N TRP A 84 13.78 -6.75 -6.27
CA TRP A 84 12.89 -7.80 -6.77
C TRP A 84 12.68 -7.70 -8.30
N ARG A 85 12.61 -6.48 -8.82
CA ARG A 85 12.35 -6.23 -10.25
C ARG A 85 13.58 -6.40 -11.14
N ARG A 86 14.77 -6.50 -10.55
CA ARG A 86 16.03 -6.81 -11.26
C ARG A 86 16.48 -8.24 -10.93
N PRO A 87 15.88 -9.27 -11.56
CA PRO A 87 16.48 -10.59 -11.49
C PRO A 87 17.86 -10.52 -12.20
N GLY A 88 18.91 -10.82 -11.46
CA GLY A 88 20.28 -10.96 -11.99
C GLY A 88 20.42 -12.16 -12.91
#